data_AF-A0A4Q3TGI3-F1
#
_entry.id   AF-A0A4Q3TGI3-F1
#
_cell.length_a   1.000
_cell.length_b   1.000
_cell.length_c   1.000
_cell.angle_alpha   90.00
_cell.angle_beta   90.00
_cell.angle_gamma   90.00
#
_symmetry.space_group_name_H-M   'P 1'
#
loop_
_entity.id
_entity.type
_entity.pdbx_description
1 polymer ?
#
loop_
_entity_poly.entity_id
_entity_poly.type
_entity_poly.pdbx_seq_one_letter_code
_entity_poly.pdbx_strand_id
1 'polypeptide(L)' 'MEPVLIIGAGPVGLAAALFLTRRGVDVRILDADPAPRQTSRALGVNPR' A
#
# COMPACT_ATOMS: atom_id res chain seq x y z
N MET A 1 -6.06 17.81 9.79
CA MET A 1 -5.03 17.66 8.75
C MET A 1 -5.60 16.73 7.70
N GLU A 2 -5.29 16.95 6.43
CA GLU A 2 -5.71 16.03 5.37
C GLU A 2 -4.80 14.79 5.36
N PRO A 3 -5.35 13.59 5.15
CA PRO A 3 -4.56 12.37 5.10
C PRO A 3 -3.65 12.35 3.86
N VAL A 4 -2.51 11.67 3.96
CA VAL A 4 -1.67 11.37 2.79
C VAL A 4 -2.46 10.43 1.87
N LEU A 5 -2.68 10.85 0.64
CA LEU A 5 -3.34 10.05 -0.38
C LEU A 5 -2.32 9.19 -1.14
N ILE A 6 -2.50 7.87 -1.09
CA ILE A 6 -1.71 6.91 -1.85
C ILE A 6 -2.59 6.31 -2.95
N ILE A 7 -2.11 6.35 -4.19
CA ILE A 7 -2.79 5.75 -5.33
C ILE A 7 -2.09 4.44 -5.71
N GLY A 8 -2.83 3.33 -5.62
CA GLY A 8 -2.38 1.97 -5.84
C GLY A 8 -2.14 1.20 -4.53
N ALA A 9 -2.94 0.17 -4.28
CA ALA A 9 -2.81 -0.82 -3.22
C ALA A 9 -1.95 -2.04 -3.64
N GLY A 10 -0.93 -1.79 -4.48
CA GLY A 10 0.11 -2.78 -4.78
C GLY A 10 1.15 -2.90 -3.66
N PRO A 11 2.16 -3.77 -3.81
CA PRO A 11 3.18 -4.00 -2.78
C PRO A 11 3.87 -2.71 -2.30
N VAL A 12 4.19 -1.80 -3.22
CA VAL A 12 4.82 -0.51 -2.90
C VAL A 12 3.88 0.41 -2.12
N GLY A 13 2.64 0.58 -2.58
CA GLY A 13 1.68 1.46 -1.92
C GLY A 13 1.28 0.98 -0.53
N LEU A 14 1.08 -0.33 -0.36
CA LEU A 14 0.83 -0.94 0.95
C LEU A 14 2.04 -0.80 1.88
N ALA A 15 3.28 -0.98 1.38
CA ALA A 15 4.49 -0.77 2.17
C ALA A 15 4.65 0.70 2.61
N ALA A 16 4.37 1.65 1.72
CA ALA A 16 4.41 3.07 2.03
C ALA A 16 3.35 3.45 3.08
N ALA A 17 2.11 2.98 2.92
CA ALA A 17 1.05 3.20 3.89
C ALA A 17 1.45 2.66 5.27
N LEU A 18 1.94 1.42 5.33
CA LEU A 18 2.39 0.78 6.56
C LEU A 18 3.51 1.57 7.25
N PHE A 19 4.46 2.10 6.48
CA PHE A 19 5.57 2.91 7.00
C PHE A 19 5.09 4.23 7.61
N LEU A 20 4.14 4.90 6.94
CA LEU A 20 3.58 6.19 7.34
C LEU A 20 2.65 6.05 8.55
N THR A 21 1.73 5.09 8.53
CA THR A 21 0.83 4.82 9.65
C THR A 21 1.60 4.47 10.93
N ARG A 22 2.71 3.72 10.82
CA ARG A 22 3.61 3.45 11.96
C ARG A 22 4.25 4.71 12.58
N ARG A 23 4.29 5.82 11.85
CA ARG A 23 4.81 7.13 12.31
C ARG A 23 3.70 8.08 12.75
N GLY A 24 2.46 7.61 12.85
CA GLY A 24 1.32 8.45 13.24
C GLY A 24 0.80 9.35 12.13
N VAL A 25 1.19 9.12 10.87
CA VAL A 25 0.65 9.84 9.72
C VAL A 25 -0.68 9.20 9.31
N ASP A 26 -1.71 10.03 9.16
CA ASP A 26 -3.00 9.60 8.63
C ASP A 26 -2.89 9.36 7.12
N VAL A 27 -3.41 8.23 6.65
CA VAL A 27 -3.20 7.74 5.27
C VAL A 27 -4.51 7.21 4.70
N ARG A 28 -4.81 7.58 3.46
CA ARG A 28 -5.88 7.00 2.66
C ARG A 28 -5.29 6.35 1.40
N ILE A 29 -5.61 5.09 1.16
CA ILE A 29 -5.21 4.37 -0.05
C ILE A 29 -6.41 4.24 -0.98
N LEU A 30 -6.24 4.54 -2.26
CA LEU A 30 -7.21 4.24 -3.31
C LEU A 30 -6.57 3.25 -4.29
N ASP A 31 -7.34 2.26 -4.75
CA ASP A 31 -6.98 1.38 -5.86
C ASP A 31 -8.11 1.41 -6.89
N ALA A 32 -7.77 1.16 -8.14
CA ALA A 32 -8.74 1.04 -9.23
C ALA A 32 -9.44 -0.33 -9.21
N ASP A 33 -8.78 -1.36 -8.69
CA ASP A 33 -9.39 -2.66 -8.51
C ASP A 33 -10.47 -2.58 -7.42
N PRO A 34 -11.70 -3.07 -7.67
CA PRO A 34 -12.81 -2.94 -6.72
C PRO A 34 -12.65 -3.84 -5.48
N ALA A 35 -11.71 -4.78 -5.51
CA ALA A 35 -11.44 -5.72 -4.43
C ALA A 35 -9.96 -6.14 -4.44
N PRO A 36 -9.41 -6.60 -3.30
CA PRO A 36 -8.08 -7.16 -3.26
C PRO A 36 -7.92 -8.34 -4.22
N ARG A 37 -6.80 -8.38 -4.94
CA ARG A 37 -6.43 -9.56 -5.73
C ARG A 37 -6.15 -10.74 -4.80
N GLN A 38 -6.77 -11.88 -5.08
CA GLN A 38 -6.59 -13.13 -4.33
C GLN A 38 -5.34 -13.90 -4.75
N THR A 39 -4.70 -13.49 -5.85
CA THR A 39 -3.49 -14.12 -6.38
C THR A 39 -2.37 -13.09 -6.55
N SER A 40 -1.14 -13.54 -6.35
CA SER A 40 0.05 -12.72 -6.50
C SER A 40 0.65 -12.87 -7.90
N ARG A 41 1.06 -11.75 -8.50
CA ARG A 41 1.95 -11.74 -9.68
C ARG A 41 3.43 -11.68 -9.30
N ALA A 42 3.75 -11.40 -8.04
CA ALA A 42 5.11 -11.37 -7.53
C ALA A 42 5.61 -12.81 -7.33
N LEU A 43 6.84 -13.07 -7.77
CA LEU A 43 7.45 -14.41 -7.76
C LEU A 43 8.23 -14.71 -6.48
N GLY A 44 8.64 -13.68 -5.73
CA GLY A 44 9.41 -13.85 -4.50
C GLY A 44 9.78 -12.52 -3.84
N VAL A 45 10.36 -12.62 -2.65
CA VAL A 45 10.98 -11.51 -1.91
C VAL A 45 12.48 -11.78 -1.86
N ASN A 46 13.29 -10.83 -2.33
CA ASN A 46 14.74 -10.96 -2.29
C ASN A 46 15.31 -10.50 -0.94
N PRO A 47 16.48 -11.02 -0.52
CA PRO A 47 17.29 -10.41 0.53
C PRO A 47 17.59 -8.94 0.19
N ARG A 48 17.72 -8.11 1.24
CA ARG A 48 18.15 -6.72 1.08
C ARG A 48 19.66 -6.62 1.03
#